data_AF-A0A3D0NRD5-F1
#
_entry.id   AF-A0A3D0NRD5-F1
#
_cell.length_a   1.000
_cell.length_b   1.000
_cell.length_c   1.000
_cell.angle_alpha   90.00
_cell.angle_beta   90.00
_cell.angle_gamma   90.00
#
_symmetry.space_group_name_H-M   'P 1'
#
loop_
_entity.id
_entity.type
_entity.pdbx_description
1 polymer ?
#
loop_
_entity_poly.entity_id
_entity_poly.type
_entity_poly.pdbx_seq_one_letter_code
_entity_poly.pdbx_strand_id
1 'polypeptide(L)'
;FKPKAAVKYVIRVKVKDSDNNVAVKEFTLNVYKPLKNNSKLSADSIKKGETVNISCSSSGGLGTVTYAVSYRLYGKSNWTSLSDYSTNESVSFCPNTAEKYVIKVMAKDENGTVVSKIAYLTVKK
;
A
#
# COMPACT_ATOMS: atom_id res chain seq x y z
N PHE A 1 -0.09 18.91 20.39
CA PHE A 1 1.12 18.75 19.57
C PHE A 1 0.75 18.08 18.25
N LYS A 2 1.10 18.67 17.10
CA LYS A 2 0.89 18.08 15.77
C LYS A 2 2.26 17.90 15.09
N PRO A 3 2.74 16.66 14.88
CA PRO A 3 4.03 16.43 14.24
C PRO A 3 4.08 17.05 12.83
N LYS A 4 5.22 17.66 12.47
CA LYS A 4 5.44 18.26 11.14
C LYS A 4 6.31 17.41 10.23
N ALA A 5 7.02 16.42 10.78
CA ALA A 5 7.92 15.56 10.05
C ALA A 5 7.72 14.10 10.44
N ALA A 6 7.95 13.19 9.50
CA ALA A 6 7.99 11.76 9.75
C ALA A 6 9.35 11.38 10.34
N VAL A 7 9.48 11.61 11.65
CA VAL A 7 10.69 11.36 12.43
C VAL A 7 10.33 10.83 13.82
N LYS A 8 11.33 10.40 14.57
CA LYS A 8 11.20 10.08 16.00
C LYS A 8 11.15 11.38 16.81
N TYR A 9 10.13 11.51 17.66
CA TYR A 9 10.03 12.57 18.66
C TYR A 9 10.22 11.97 20.06
N VAL A 10 10.95 12.69 20.92
CA VAL A 10 10.99 12.42 22.36
C VAL A 10 10.15 13.49 23.04
N ILE A 11 9.05 13.07 23.65
CA ILE A 11 8.15 13.95 24.39
C ILE A 11 8.53 13.83 25.86
N ARG A 12 9.05 14.93 26.42
CA ARG A 12 9.47 15.03 27.81
C ARG A 12 8.41 15.75 28.63
N VAL A 13 7.90 15.09 29.65
CA VAL A 13 6.99 15.65 30.65
C VAL A 13 7.77 15.88 31.93
N LYS A 14 7.69 17.09 32.48
CA LYS A 14 8.26 17.45 33.78
C LYS A 14 7.11 17.81 34.72
N VAL A 15 7.13 17.25 35.92
CA VAL A 15 6.19 17.57 36.99
C VAL A 15 6.99 18.14 38.14
N LYS A 16 6.56 19.30 38.66
CA LYS A 16 7.20 19.97 39.80
C LYS A 16 6.19 20.06 40.94
N ASP A 17 6.57 19.67 42.15
CA ASP A 17 5.73 19.82 43.34
C ASP A 17 5.93 21.18 44.04
N SER A 18 5.21 21.39 45.15
CA SER A 18 5.32 22.62 45.97
C SER A 18 6.68 22.79 46.63
N ASP A 19 7.41 21.70 46.85
CA ASP A 19 8.71 21.68 47.51
C ASP A 19 9.87 21.87 46.52
N ASN A 20 9.54 22.11 45.25
CA ASN A 20 10.44 22.26 44.11
C ASN A 20 11.11 20.98 43.61
N ASN A 21 10.67 19.80 44.04
CA ASN A 21 11.15 18.55 43.45
C ASN A 21 10.61 18.41 42.02
N VAL A 22 11.44 17.89 41.12
CA VAL A 22 11.08 17.69 39.71
C VAL A 22 11.19 16.22 39.33
N ALA A 23 10.06 15.62 38.96
CA ALA A 23 10.02 14.33 38.28
C ALA A 23 10.00 14.52 36.76
N VAL A 24 10.64 13.61 36.04
CA VAL A 24 10.71 13.64 34.57
C VAL A 24 10.29 12.29 34.01
N LYS A 25 9.43 12.31 32.99
CA LYS A 25 9.10 11.12 32.19
C LYS A 25 9.24 11.45 30.71
N GLU A 26 9.76 10.50 29.95
CA GLU A 26 9.89 10.62 28.50
C GLU A 26 9.08 9.54 27.78
N PHE A 27 8.50 9.93 26.64
CA PHE A 27 7.76 9.06 25.73
C PHE A 27 8.37 9.19 24.33
N THR A 28 8.45 8.07 23.61
CA THR A 28 8.83 8.09 22.20
C THR A 28 7.59 8.05 21.32
N LEU A 29 7.53 8.96 20.35
CA LEU A 29 6.54 8.92 19.28
C LEU A 29 7.28 8.77 17.93
N ASN A 30 7.08 7.64 17.25
CA ASN A 30 7.57 7.44 15.89
C ASN A 30 6.50 7.89 14.90
N VAL A 31 6.83 8.84 14.03
CA VAL A 31 5.93 9.34 12.99
C VAL A 31 6.44 8.86 11.64
N TYR A 32 5.58 8.19 10.89
CA TYR A 32 5.92 7.62 9.58
C TYR A 32 5.27 8.44 8.46
N LYS A 33 5.87 8.40 7.26
CA LYS A 33 5.22 8.97 6.08
C LYS A 33 3.94 8.16 5.80
N PRO A 34 2.85 8.80 5.35
CA PRO A 34 1.65 8.06 4.93
C PRO A 34 2.00 7.00 3.89
N LEU A 35 1.41 5.81 4.02
CA LEU A 35 1.56 4.76 3.02
C LEU A 35 0.93 5.21 1.69
N LYS A 36 1.70 5.11 0.61
CA LYS A 36 1.25 5.41 -0.75
C LYS A 36 1.53 4.22 -1.66
N ASN A 37 0.53 3.85 -2.45
CA ASN A 37 0.64 2.80 -3.46
C ASN A 37 1.10 3.38 -4.80
N ASN A 38 2.24 2.92 -5.31
CA ASN A 38 2.87 3.39 -6.54
C ASN A 38 2.78 2.36 -7.68
N SER A 39 2.10 1.22 -7.46
CA SER A 39 1.99 0.09 -8.38
C SER A 39 1.54 0.46 -9.80
N LYS A 40 2.02 -0.29 -10.81
CA LYS A 40 1.78 -0.02 -12.23
C LYS A 40 1.68 -1.31 -13.04
N LEU A 41 0.93 -1.24 -14.14
CA LEU A 41 0.96 -2.27 -15.18
C LEU A 41 2.11 -1.97 -16.15
N SER A 42 2.71 -3.00 -16.73
CA SER A 42 3.69 -2.86 -17.81
C SER A 42 3.08 -2.33 -19.10
N ALA A 43 1.78 -2.54 -19.31
CA ALA A 43 0.99 -2.02 -20.42
C ALA A 43 -0.47 -1.83 -19.98
N ASP A 44 -1.17 -0.87 -20.58
CA ASP A 44 -2.61 -0.64 -20.42
C ASP A 44 -3.45 -1.33 -21.51
N SER A 45 -2.80 -1.85 -22.55
CA SER A 45 -3.41 -2.64 -23.62
C SER A 45 -2.48 -3.76 -24.06
N ILE A 46 -3.03 -4.96 -24.21
CA ILE A 46 -2.35 -6.16 -24.71
C ILE A 46 -3.26 -6.92 -25.67
N LYS A 47 -2.74 -7.90 -26.41
CA LYS A 47 -3.55 -8.88 -27.14
C LYS A 47 -3.94 -10.05 -26.23
N LYS A 48 -5.03 -10.73 -26.58
CA LYS A 48 -5.46 -11.96 -25.90
C LYS A 48 -4.31 -12.98 -25.87
N GLY A 49 -4.07 -13.57 -24.69
CA GLY A 49 -3.00 -14.55 -24.47
C GLY A 49 -1.61 -13.94 -24.26
N GLU A 50 -1.45 -12.62 -24.39
CA GLU A 50 -0.24 -11.95 -23.92
C GLU A 50 -0.25 -11.77 -22.40
N THR A 51 0.93 -11.64 -21.82
CA THR A 51 1.10 -11.39 -20.39
C THR A 51 1.32 -9.91 -20.14
N VAL A 52 0.60 -9.36 -19.17
CA VAL A 52 0.92 -8.07 -18.54
C VAL A 52 1.55 -8.32 -17.18
N ASN A 53 2.60 -7.57 -16.85
CA ASN A 53 3.21 -7.61 -15.52
C ASN A 53 2.66 -6.47 -14.67
N ILE A 54 2.28 -6.80 -13.44
CA ILE A 54 1.82 -5.87 -12.42
C ILE A 54 2.98 -5.66 -11.45
N SER A 55 3.63 -4.52 -11.56
CA SER A 55 4.64 -4.06 -10.60
C SER A 55 3.95 -3.57 -9.33
N CYS A 56 4.28 -4.17 -8.19
CA CYS A 56 3.80 -3.80 -6.88
C CYS A 56 4.85 -2.94 -6.19
N SER A 57 4.51 -1.67 -5.92
CA SER A 57 5.44 -0.74 -5.26
C SER A 57 4.69 0.21 -4.34
N SER A 58 5.39 0.69 -3.32
CA SER A 58 4.85 1.64 -2.36
C SER A 58 5.93 2.59 -1.86
N SER A 59 5.51 3.61 -1.12
CA SER A 59 6.41 4.54 -0.43
C SER A 59 5.74 4.99 0.87
N GLY A 60 6.54 5.22 1.91
CA GLY A 60 6.00 5.48 3.24
C GLY A 60 5.38 4.22 3.85
N GLY A 61 4.56 4.41 4.88
CA GLY A 61 4.05 3.32 5.71
C GLY A 61 5.04 2.87 6.77
N LEU A 62 4.56 1.99 7.63
CA LEU A 62 5.35 1.35 8.69
C LEU A 62 5.98 0.04 8.20
N GLY A 63 7.29 -0.07 8.30
CA GLY A 63 8.00 -1.33 8.12
C GLY A 63 7.82 -1.94 6.74
N THR A 64 7.77 -3.26 6.68
CA THR A 64 7.63 -4.04 5.44
C THR A 64 6.21 -3.93 4.89
N VAL A 65 6.10 -3.57 3.61
CA VAL A 65 4.81 -3.52 2.91
C VAL A 65 4.58 -4.81 2.14
N THR A 66 3.40 -5.40 2.31
CA THR A 66 2.93 -6.56 1.54
C THR A 66 1.86 -6.15 0.53
N TYR A 67 1.74 -6.92 -0.55
CA TYR A 67 0.84 -6.62 -1.66
C TYR A 67 -0.06 -7.81 -1.98
N ALA A 68 -1.31 -7.50 -2.28
CA ALA A 68 -2.28 -8.45 -2.85
C ALA A 68 -2.84 -7.88 -4.15
N VAL A 69 -3.04 -8.74 -5.15
CA VAL A 69 -3.50 -8.33 -6.47
C VAL A 69 -4.75 -9.11 -6.83
N SER A 70 -5.76 -8.40 -7.31
CA SER A 70 -7.02 -8.98 -7.78
C SER A 70 -7.46 -8.30 -9.06
N TYR A 71 -8.31 -8.99 -9.84
CA TYR A 71 -8.92 -8.42 -11.03
C TYR A 71 -10.42 -8.69 -11.07
N ARG A 72 -11.10 -7.95 -11.92
CA ARG A 72 -12.46 -8.24 -12.36
C ARG A 72 -12.65 -7.74 -13.79
N LEU A 73 -13.68 -8.25 -14.47
CA LEU A 73 -14.15 -7.62 -15.69
C LEU A 73 -14.76 -6.25 -15.38
N TYR A 74 -14.59 -5.31 -16.30
CA TYR A 74 -15.19 -3.98 -16.21
C TYR A 74 -16.72 -4.11 -16.09
N GLY A 75 -17.31 -3.38 -15.15
CA GLY A 75 -18.75 -3.42 -14.88
C GLY A 75 -19.24 -4.61 -14.03
N LYS A 76 -18.41 -5.61 -13.70
CA LYS A 76 -18.79 -6.72 -12.80
C LYS A 76 -18.49 -6.41 -11.33
N SER A 77 -19.14 -7.05 -10.37
CA SER A 77 -18.88 -6.80 -8.93
C SER A 77 -17.83 -7.73 -8.33
N ASN A 78 -17.73 -8.96 -8.84
CA ASN A 78 -16.92 -10.02 -8.23
C ASN A 78 -15.45 -9.86 -8.60
N TRP A 79 -14.58 -9.94 -7.58
CA TRP A 79 -13.13 -9.92 -7.72
C TRP A 79 -12.56 -11.33 -7.69
N THR A 80 -11.57 -11.58 -8.53
CA THR A 80 -10.76 -12.81 -8.54
C THR A 80 -9.36 -12.47 -8.04
N SER A 81 -8.84 -13.25 -7.09
CA SER A 81 -7.47 -13.09 -6.60
C SER A 81 -6.45 -13.59 -7.65
N LEU A 82 -5.39 -12.82 -7.88
CA LEU A 82 -4.18 -13.25 -8.60
C LEU A 82 -3.07 -13.60 -7.61
N SER A 83 -3.02 -12.91 -6.47
CA SER A 83 -2.05 -13.13 -5.41
C SER A 83 -2.59 -12.57 -4.10
N ASP A 84 -2.31 -13.29 -3.02
CA ASP A 84 -2.57 -12.83 -1.66
C ASP A 84 -1.39 -12.00 -1.13
N TYR A 85 -1.58 -11.39 0.05
CA TYR A 85 -0.59 -10.52 0.66
C TYR A 85 0.77 -11.21 0.81
N SER A 86 1.76 -10.69 0.08
CA SER A 86 3.14 -11.16 0.12
C SER A 86 4.10 -10.00 -0.15
N THR A 87 5.40 -10.22 0.03
CA THR A 87 6.44 -9.24 -0.35
C THR A 87 6.79 -9.29 -1.84
N ASN A 88 6.02 -10.03 -2.65
CA ASN A 88 6.27 -10.12 -4.09
C ASN A 88 5.99 -8.75 -4.75
N GLU A 89 7.00 -8.23 -5.45
CA GLU A 89 6.93 -6.94 -6.12
C GLU A 89 6.48 -7.04 -7.58
N SER A 90 6.20 -8.24 -8.07
CA SER A 90 5.72 -8.49 -9.42
C SER A 90 4.72 -9.64 -9.46
N VAL A 91 3.63 -9.45 -10.19
CA VAL A 91 2.59 -10.46 -10.44
C VAL A 91 2.27 -10.46 -11.93
N SER A 92 2.28 -11.63 -12.56
CA SER A 92 1.94 -11.77 -13.97
C SER A 92 0.45 -12.09 -14.15
N PHE A 93 -0.16 -11.51 -15.18
CA PHE A 93 -1.55 -11.78 -15.56
C PHE A 93 -1.66 -12.02 -17.06
N CYS A 94 -2.20 -13.19 -17.44
CA CYS A 94 -2.40 -13.59 -18.83
C CYS A 94 -3.90 -13.83 -19.09
N PRO A 95 -4.65 -12.80 -19.53
CA PRO A 95 -6.07 -12.92 -19.81
C PRO A 95 -6.35 -13.63 -21.14
N ASN A 96 -7.29 -14.58 -21.11
CA ASN A 96 -7.69 -15.40 -22.26
C ASN A 96 -8.96 -14.91 -22.98
N THR A 97 -9.51 -13.76 -22.58
CA THR A 97 -10.68 -13.14 -23.20
C THR A 97 -10.42 -11.68 -23.54
N ALA A 98 -10.80 -11.27 -24.75
CA ALA A 98 -10.63 -9.91 -25.25
C ALA A 98 -11.69 -8.98 -24.64
N GLU A 99 -11.40 -8.49 -23.44
CA GLU A 99 -12.29 -7.69 -22.61
C GLU A 99 -11.52 -6.58 -21.89
N LYS A 100 -12.26 -5.65 -21.27
CA LYS A 100 -11.67 -4.67 -20.36
C LYS A 100 -11.65 -5.20 -18.93
N TYR A 101 -10.50 -5.13 -18.29
CA TYR A 101 -10.29 -5.56 -16.92
C TYR A 101 -10.02 -4.37 -15.99
N VAL A 102 -10.44 -4.51 -14.75
CA VAL A 102 -10.06 -3.65 -13.63
C VAL A 102 -9.10 -4.44 -12.75
N ILE A 103 -7.88 -3.96 -12.60
CA ILE A 103 -6.86 -4.54 -11.72
C ILE A 103 -6.80 -3.70 -10.45
N LYS A 104 -6.87 -4.36 -9.29
CA LYS A 104 -6.71 -3.74 -7.98
C LYS A 104 -5.47 -4.29 -7.31
N VAL A 105 -4.56 -3.38 -6.98
CA VAL A 105 -3.38 -3.68 -6.14
C VAL A 105 -3.62 -3.07 -4.77
N MET A 106 -3.55 -3.88 -3.73
CA MET A 106 -3.59 -3.43 -2.34
C MET A 106 -2.18 -3.48 -1.77
N ALA A 107 -1.78 -2.44 -1.06
CA ALA A 107 -0.53 -2.38 -0.30
C ALA A 107 -0.88 -2.25 1.18
N LYS A 108 -0.31 -3.12 2.01
CA LYS A 108 -0.55 -3.19 3.46
C LYS A 108 0.76 -3.07 4.22
N ASP A 109 0.86 -2.09 5.11
CA ASP A 109 2.01 -1.94 6.01
C ASP A 109 1.86 -2.75 7.32
N GLU A 110 2.89 -2.75 8.16
CA GLU A 110 2.90 -3.52 9.42
C GLU A 110 1.93 -2.98 10.47
N ASN A 111 1.49 -1.72 10.35
CA ASN A 111 0.43 -1.16 11.19
C ASN A 111 -0.97 -1.62 10.75
N GLY A 112 -1.06 -2.40 9.66
CA GLY A 112 -2.33 -2.82 9.07
C GLY A 112 -3.00 -1.74 8.21
N THR A 113 -2.32 -0.62 7.94
CA THR A 113 -2.80 0.41 7.03
C THR A 113 -2.86 -0.16 5.62
N VAL A 114 -4.02 -0.10 4.96
CA VAL A 114 -4.19 -0.57 3.59
C VAL A 114 -4.51 0.60 2.67
N VAL A 115 -3.75 0.72 1.58
CA VAL A 115 -4.08 1.63 0.47
C VAL A 115 -4.20 0.82 -0.82
N SER A 116 -5.21 1.14 -1.62
CA SER A 116 -5.47 0.46 -2.89
C SER A 116 -5.25 1.36 -4.08
N LYS A 117 -4.84 0.77 -5.19
CA LYS A 117 -4.71 1.43 -6.49
C LYS A 117 -5.42 0.61 -7.55
N ILE A 118 -6.17 1.31 -8.40
CA ILE A 118 -6.89 0.72 -9.53
C ILE A 118 -6.13 1.06 -10.82
N ALA A 119 -5.97 0.05 -11.68
CA ALA A 119 -5.51 0.19 -13.05
C ALA A 119 -6.52 -0.49 -13.99
N TYR A 120 -6.53 -0.04 -15.24
CA TYR A 120 -7.38 -0.61 -16.29
C TYR A 120 -6.51 -1.26 -17.35
N LEU A 121 -6.91 -2.45 -17.79
CA LEU A 121 -6.25 -3.20 -18.85
C LEU A 121 -7.26 -3.48 -19.96
N THR A 122 -6.90 -3.16 -21.20
CA THR A 122 -7.71 -3.45 -22.39
C THR A 122 -7.10 -4.63 -23.14
N VAL A 123 -7.82 -5.74 -23.22
CA VAL A 123 -7.37 -6.92 -23.96
C VAL A 123 -8.04 -6.92 -25.33
N LYS A 124 -7.22 -6.83 -26.37
CA LYS A 124 -7.66 -6.84 -27.76
C LYS A 124 -7.69 -8.27 -28.30
N LYS A 125 -8.45 -8.48 -29.37
CA LYS A 125 -8.45 -9.75 -30.10
C LYS A 125 -7.07 -10.06 -30.68
#